data_AF-X1KJY1-F1
#
_entry.id   AF-X1KJY1-F1
#
_cell.length_a   1.000
_cell.length_b   1.000
_cell.length_c   1.000
_cell.angle_alpha   90.00
_cell.angle_beta   90.00
_cell.angle_gamma   90.00
#
_symmetry.space_group_name_H-M   'P 1'
#
loop_
_entity.id
_entity.type
_entity.pdbx_description
1 polymer ?
#
loop_
_entity_poly.entity_id
_entity_poly.type
_entity_poly.pdbx_seq_one_letter_code
_entity_poly.pdbx_strand_id
1 'polypeptide(L)'
;MVSVDAVVFAFFKTGAKLLLVNRGNEPFKGKWSLPGGFVEIGEGLEDAVARELAEETGLVNVTLEQMRTYGNVGRDPRGRQITIVYMGIATEGLERIKAGDDAAEVRWFDIEKLP
;
A
#
# COMPACT_ATOMS: atom_id res chain seq x y z
N MET A 1 10.41 4.77 13.45
CA MET A 1 9.97 5.59 12.30
C MET A 1 8.47 5.45 12.14
N VAL A 2 7.84 6.38 11.43
CA VAL A 2 6.40 6.38 11.15
C VAL A 2 6.21 6.09 9.67
N SER A 3 5.32 5.15 9.36
CA SER A 3 4.93 4.81 8.00
C SER A 3 3.41 4.84 7.84
N VAL A 4 2.97 4.79 6.60
CA VAL A 4 1.58 4.61 6.20
C VAL A 4 1.49 3.43 5.24
N ASP A 5 0.38 2.70 5.29
CA ASP A 5 0.08 1.60 4.36
C ASP A 5 -1.35 1.76 3.84
N ALA A 6 -1.57 1.52 2.55
CA ALA A 6 -2.88 1.61 1.91
C ALA A 6 -3.47 0.22 1.60
N VAL A 7 -4.64 -0.08 2.16
CA VAL A 7 -5.47 -1.24 1.81
C VAL A 7 -6.47 -0.79 0.75
N VAL A 8 -6.16 -1.03 -0.52
CA VAL A 8 -7.01 -0.59 -1.63
C VAL A 8 -7.75 -1.77 -2.25
N PHE A 9 -9.07 -1.76 -2.13
CA PHE A 9 -9.93 -2.72 -2.79
C PHE A 9 -10.41 -2.21 -4.15
N ALA A 10 -10.76 -3.13 -5.05
CA ALA A 10 -11.56 -2.85 -6.23
C ALA A 10 -12.49 -4.02 -6.54
N PHE A 11 -13.66 -3.73 -7.09
CA PHE A 11 -14.66 -4.73 -7.44
C PHE A 11 -14.65 -4.99 -8.93
N PHE A 12 -14.17 -6.16 -9.32
CA PHE A 12 -14.19 -6.62 -10.71
C PHE A 12 -15.39 -7.55 -10.92
N LYS A 13 -15.71 -7.86 -12.19
CA LYS A 13 -16.73 -8.88 -12.52
C LYS A 13 -16.42 -10.24 -11.89
N THR A 14 -15.15 -10.51 -11.62
CA THR A 14 -14.66 -11.76 -11.02
C THR A 14 -14.68 -11.77 -9.49
N GLY A 15 -15.04 -10.66 -8.84
CA GLY A 15 -15.05 -10.52 -7.38
C GLY A 15 -14.21 -9.35 -6.88
N ALA A 16 -14.14 -9.24 -5.54
CA ALA A 16 -13.34 -8.25 -4.85
C ALA A 16 -11.86 -8.58 -4.98
N LYS A 17 -11.04 -7.56 -5.24
CA LYS A 17 -9.59 -7.68 -5.33
C LYS A 17 -8.89 -6.66 -4.44
N LEU A 18 -7.70 -7.01 -3.98
CA LEU A 18 -6.80 -6.17 -3.21
C LEU A 18 -5.59 -5.80 -4.06
N LEU A 19 -5.20 -4.52 -4.03
CA LEU A 19 -3.98 -4.04 -4.67
C LEU A 19 -2.77 -4.40 -3.79
N LEU A 20 -1.78 -5.07 -4.38
CA LEU A 20 -0.52 -5.37 -3.71
C LEU A 20 0.66 -5.00 -4.60
N VAL A 21 1.77 -4.67 -3.95
CA VAL A 21 3.07 -4.40 -4.58
C VAL A 21 4.07 -5.49 -4.19
N ASN A 22 4.95 -5.86 -5.12
CA ASN A 22 6.05 -6.78 -4.87
C ASN A 22 7.29 -5.98 -4.49
N ARG A 23 7.83 -6.23 -3.30
CA ARG A 23 8.96 -5.47 -2.76
C ARG A 23 10.23 -5.70 -3.59
N GLY A 24 10.80 -4.64 -4.16
CA GLY A 24 12.09 -4.66 -4.86
C GLY A 24 13.31 -4.65 -3.94
N ASN A 25 13.13 -4.23 -2.69
CA ASN A 25 14.20 -3.99 -1.71
C ASN A 25 14.11 -4.90 -0.47
N GLU A 26 15.26 -5.11 0.18
CA GLU A 26 15.31 -5.74 1.51
C GLU A 26 14.79 -4.77 2.60
N PRO A 27 14.25 -5.29 3.72
CA PRO A 27 13.94 -6.69 3.99
C PRO A 27 12.73 -7.17 3.18
N PHE A 28 12.58 -8.50 3.07
CA PHE A 28 11.44 -9.17 2.43
C PHE A 28 11.35 -8.93 0.92
N LYS A 29 12.51 -8.77 0.27
CA LYS A 29 12.57 -8.67 -1.18
C LYS A 29 11.83 -9.84 -1.85
N GLY A 30 11.04 -9.54 -2.87
CA GLY A 30 10.22 -10.52 -3.59
C GLY A 30 8.91 -10.90 -2.91
N LYS A 31 8.63 -10.40 -1.69
CA LYS A 31 7.33 -10.60 -1.01
C LYS A 31 6.32 -9.55 -1.47
N TRP A 32 5.05 -9.94 -1.47
CA TRP A 32 3.94 -9.03 -1.70
C TRP A 32 3.56 -8.31 -0.42
N SER A 33 3.32 -7.01 -0.51
CA SER A 33 2.88 -6.16 0.60
C SER A 33 1.80 -5.19 0.15
N LEU A 34 1.17 -4.54 1.13
CA LEU A 34 0.41 -3.33 0.86
C LEU A 34 1.34 -2.27 0.28
N PRO A 35 0.84 -1.39 -0.61
CA PRO A 35 1.56 -0.17 -0.96
C PRO A 35 1.68 0.74 0.26
N GLY A 36 2.84 1.35 0.46
CA GLY A 36 3.13 2.14 1.64
C GLY A 36 4.61 2.41 1.88
N GLY A 37 4.89 3.49 2.60
CA GLY A 37 6.24 3.94 2.89
C GLY A 37 6.31 4.90 4.07
N PHE A 38 7.41 5.62 4.18
CA PHE A 38 7.68 6.46 5.34
C PHE A 38 7.03 7.83 5.18
N VAL A 39 6.55 8.39 6.29
CA VAL A 39 6.04 9.76 6.33
C VAL A 39 7.21 10.73 6.30
N GLU A 40 7.21 11.67 5.35
CA GLU A 40 8.19 12.75 5.26
C GLU A 40 7.93 13.85 6.30
N ILE A 41 8.94 14.65 6.61
CA ILE A 41 8.86 15.70 7.64
C ILE A 41 7.86 16.82 7.27
N GLY A 42 7.61 17.03 5.98
CA GLY A 42 6.81 18.15 5.47
C GLY A 42 5.36 17.82 5.09
N GLU A 43 4.90 16.58 5.31
CA GLU A 43 3.59 16.11 4.83
C GLU A 43 2.66 15.61 5.94
N GLY A 44 1.35 15.64 5.68
CA GLY A 44 0.34 14.99 6.51
C GLY A 44 0.29 13.47 6.28
N LEU A 45 -0.42 12.74 7.14
CA LEU A 45 -0.54 11.27 6.99
C LEU A 45 -1.37 10.90 5.76
N GLU A 46 -2.42 11.67 5.48
CA GLU A 46 -3.29 11.52 4.31
C GLU A 46 -2.54 11.81 3.00
N ASP A 47 -1.68 12.83 3.00
CA ASP A 47 -0.82 13.17 1.86
C ASP A 47 0.23 12.09 1.64
N ALA A 48 0.87 11.62 2.71
CA ALA A 48 1.86 10.54 2.66
C ALA A 48 1.25 9.28 2.02
N VAL A 49 0.08 8.84 2.48
CA VAL A 49 -0.50 7.58 1.97
C VAL A 49 -0.98 7.71 0.53
N ALA A 50 -1.47 8.89 0.13
CA ALA A 50 -1.84 9.17 -1.24
C ALA A 50 -0.60 9.22 -2.16
N ARG A 51 0.50 9.81 -1.70
CA ARG A 51 1.80 9.86 -2.40
C ARG A 51 2.37 8.46 -2.60
N GLU A 52 2.52 7.69 -1.53
CA GLU A 52 3.06 6.32 -1.58
C GLU A 52 2.23 5.42 -2.50
N LEU A 53 0.89 5.48 -2.39
CA LEU A 53 0.01 4.74 -3.30
C LEU A 53 0.25 5.12 -4.76
N ALA A 54 0.40 6.41 -5.06
CA ALA A 54 0.64 6.89 -6.42
C ALA A 54 2.02 6.50 -6.95
N GLU A 55 3.07 6.59 -6.12
CA GLU A 55 4.46 6.32 -6.50
C GLU A 55 4.67 4.83 -6.83
N GLU A 56 4.15 3.93 -6.00
CA GLU A 56 4.38 2.49 -6.18
C GLU A 56 3.42 1.85 -7.19
N THR A 57 2.23 2.44 -7.40
CA THR A 57 1.15 1.79 -8.18
C THR A 57 0.62 2.61 -9.35
N GLY A 58 0.93 3.91 -9.42
CA GLY A 58 0.33 4.83 -10.39
C GLY A 58 -1.15 5.15 -10.15
N LEU A 59 -1.75 4.61 -9.08
CA LEU A 59 -3.15 4.81 -8.76
C LEU A 59 -3.34 6.11 -7.96
N VAL A 60 -4.28 6.95 -8.42
CA VAL A 60 -4.60 8.25 -7.83
C VAL A 60 -6.11 8.40 -7.63
N ASN A 61 -6.54 9.45 -6.93
CA ASN A 61 -7.95 9.77 -6.69
C ASN A 61 -8.74 8.68 -5.95
N VAL A 62 -8.06 7.89 -5.11
CA VAL A 62 -8.72 6.95 -4.19
C VAL A 62 -8.99 7.69 -2.89
N THR A 63 -10.26 7.74 -2.47
CA THR A 63 -10.60 8.24 -1.13
C THR A 63 -10.16 7.21 -0.10
N LEU A 64 -9.27 7.63 0.81
CA LEU A 64 -8.65 6.77 1.82
C LEU A 64 -9.09 7.22 3.21
N GLU A 65 -9.62 6.29 4.00
CA GLU A 65 -10.00 6.51 5.39
C GLU A 65 -9.03 5.82 6.33
N GLN A 66 -8.62 6.50 7.39
CA GLN A 66 -7.73 5.93 8.40
C GLN A 66 -8.45 4.80 9.14
N MET A 67 -7.82 3.63 9.18
CA MET A 67 -8.35 2.45 9.87
C MET A 67 -7.74 2.26 11.25
N ARG A 68 -6.47 1.85 11.29
CA ARG A 68 -5.81 1.44 12.53
C ARG A 68 -4.32 1.70 12.48
N THR A 69 -3.77 2.08 13.62
CA THR A 69 -2.33 2.17 13.84
C THR A 69 -1.78 0.88 14.44
N TYR A 70 -0.68 0.39 13.88
CA TYR A 70 0.03 -0.81 14.35
C TYR A 70 1.43 -0.43 14.83
N GLY A 71 1.75 -0.76 16.08
CA GLY A 71 3.01 -0.37 16.72
C GLY A 71 3.61 -1.45 17.63
N ASN A 72 3.28 -2.72 17.40
CA ASN A 72 3.84 -3.84 18.18
C ASN A 72 5.38 -3.83 18.11
N VAL A 73 6.03 -4.08 19.24
CA VAL A 73 7.49 -4.24 19.30
C VAL A 73 7.89 -5.43 18.42
N GLY A 74 8.92 -5.26 17.59
CA GLY A 74 9.42 -6.33 16.72
C GLY A 74 8.59 -6.58 15.45
N ARG A 75 7.59 -5.76 15.13
CA ARG A 75 6.81 -5.90 13.88
C ARG A 75 7.64 -5.71 12.61
N ASP A 76 8.75 -4.97 12.71
CA ASP A 76 9.64 -4.67 11.60
C ASP A 76 11.08 -5.03 12.02
N PRO A 77 11.82 -5.83 11.24
CA PRO A 77 13.19 -6.23 11.58
C PRO A 77 14.19 -5.07 11.53
N ARG A 78 13.84 -3.94 10.90
CA ARG A 78 14.67 -2.74 10.84
C ARG A 78 14.65 -1.93 12.14
N GLY A 79 13.73 -2.22 13.07
CA GLY A 79 13.65 -1.59 14.38
C GLY A 79 12.24 -1.15 14.77
N ARG A 80 12.14 -0.10 15.60
CA ARG A 80 10.84 0.41 16.08
C ARG A 80 10.08 1.10 14.94
N GLN A 81 9.06 0.42 14.43
CA GLN A 81 8.15 0.93 13.40
C GLN A 81 6.74 1.10 13.93
N ILE A 82 6.12 2.24 13.62
CA ILE A 82 4.69 2.49 13.81
C ILE A 82 4.12 2.74 12.42
N THR A 83 3.10 1.98 12.00
CA THR A 83 2.42 2.20 10.73
C THR A 83 0.96 2.58 10.94
N ILE A 84 0.45 3.52 10.15
CA ILE A 84 -0.95 3.92 10.12
C ILE A 84 -1.56 3.36 8.84
N VAL A 85 -2.54 2.47 8.97
CA VAL A 85 -3.20 1.84 7.83
C VAL A 85 -4.40 2.68 7.41
N TYR A 86 -4.48 3.00 6.12
CA TYR A 86 -5.64 3.57 5.46
C TYR A 86 -6.33 2.54 4.57
N MET A 87 -7.61 2.72 4.31
CA MET A 87 -8.38 1.85 3.43
C MET A 87 -9.21 2.67 2.45
N GLY A 88 -9.33 2.17 1.22
CA GLY A 88 -10.17 2.78 0.21
C GLY A 88 -10.66 1.78 -0.83
N ILE A 89 -11.59 2.24 -1.66
CA ILE A 89 -12.12 1.48 -2.79
C ILE A 89 -11.80 2.26 -4.07
N ALA A 90 -11.00 1.66 -4.95
CA ALA A 90 -10.72 2.21 -6.25
C ALA A 90 -11.87 1.90 -7.23
N THR A 91 -12.40 2.95 -7.84
CA THR A 91 -13.48 2.87 -8.85
C THR A 91 -12.98 3.27 -10.24
N GLU A 92 -11.82 3.91 -10.32
CA GLU A 92 -11.17 4.39 -11.55
C GLU A 92 -9.71 3.94 -11.61
N GLY A 93 -9.08 4.06 -12.78
CA GLY A 93 -7.64 3.80 -12.94
C GLY A 93 -7.19 2.33 -12.81
N LEU A 94 -8.12 1.38 -12.66
CA LEU A 94 -7.82 -0.04 -12.37
C LEU A 94 -6.86 -0.70 -13.38
N GLU A 95 -7.01 -0.37 -14.66
CA GLU A 95 -6.20 -0.90 -15.78
C GLU A 95 -4.88 -0.15 -16.00
N ARG A 96 -4.68 0.98 -15.30
CA ARG A 96 -3.52 1.86 -15.47
C ARG A 96 -2.45 1.68 -14.40
N ILE A 97 -2.64 0.72 -13.49
CA ILE A 97 -1.66 0.45 -12.44
C ILE A 97 -0.31 0.08 -13.05
N LYS A 98 0.76 0.63 -12.51
CA LYS A 98 2.12 0.38 -12.94
C LYS A 98 3.04 0.46 -11.74
N ALA A 99 3.93 -0.52 -11.63
CA ALA A 99 4.93 -0.55 -10.58
C ALA A 99 5.87 0.64 -10.73
N GLY A 100 6.14 1.32 -9.63
CA GLY A 100 7.07 2.43 -9.54
C GLY A 100 7.87 2.40 -8.25
N ASP A 101 8.81 3.34 -8.15
CA ASP A 101 9.77 3.45 -7.04
C ASP A 101 10.44 2.11 -6.66
N ASP A 102 10.20 1.60 -5.46
CA ASP A 102 10.77 0.34 -4.99
C ASP A 102 9.88 -0.89 -5.22
N ALA A 103 8.71 -0.72 -5.84
CA ALA A 103 7.87 -1.82 -6.27
C ALA A 103 8.44 -2.46 -7.56
N ALA A 104 8.82 -3.73 -7.47
CA ALA A 104 9.22 -4.52 -8.63
C ALA A 104 8.02 -4.89 -9.51
N GLU A 105 6.84 -4.99 -8.90
CA GLU A 105 5.59 -5.33 -9.58
C GLU A 105 4.38 -4.80 -8.80
N VAL A 106 3.26 -4.54 -9.49
CA VAL A 106 1.97 -4.23 -8.88
C VAL A 106 0.87 -5.06 -9.53
N ARG A 107 -0.03 -5.64 -8.73
CA ARG A 107 -1.14 -6.45 -9.23
C ARG A 107 -2.37 -6.37 -8.33
N TRP A 108 -3.53 -6.61 -8.95
CA TRP A 108 -4.79 -6.91 -8.25
C TRP A 108 -4.88 -8.40 -7.93
N PHE A 109 -4.93 -8.74 -6.65
CA PHE A 109 -5.10 -10.13 -6.16
C PHE A 109 -6.53 -10.38 -5.72
N ASP A 110 -7.05 -11.57 -6.02
CA ASP A 110 -8.31 -12.05 -5.45
C ASP A 110 -8.18 -12.16 -3.93
N ILE A 111 -9.12 -11.57 -3.18
CA ILE A 111 -9.07 -11.58 -1.71
C ILE A 111 -9.20 -12.99 -1.12
N GLU A 112 -9.78 -13.93 -1.87
CA GLU A 112 -9.90 -15.33 -1.48
C GLU A 112 -8.63 -16.14 -1.77
N LYS A 113 -7.65 -15.55 -2.49
CA LYS A 113 -6.42 -16.21 -2.96
C LYS A 113 -5.22 -15.26 -2.89
N LEU A 114 -5.02 -14.65 -1.73
CA LEU A 114 -3.85 -13.82 -1.48
C LEU A 114 -2.55 -14.65 -1.51
N PRO A 115 -1.45 -14.06 -2.00
CA PRO A 115 -0.16 -14.73 -2.17
C PRO A 115 0.62 -14.94 -0.85
#